data_AF-A0AAV2QL51-F1
#
_entry.id   AF-A0AAV2QL51-F1
#
_cell.length_a   1.000
_cell.length_b   1.000
_cell.length_c   1.000
_cell.angle_alpha   90.00
_cell.angle_beta   90.00
_cell.angle_gamma   90.00
#
_symmetry.space_group_name_H-M   'P 1'
#
loop_
_entity.id
_entity.type
_entity.pdbx_description
1 polymer ?
#
loop_
_entity_poly.entity_id
_entity_poly.type
_entity_poly.pdbx_seq_one_letter_code
_entity_poly.pdbx_strand_id
1 'polypeptide(L)'
;MTTTTLPSVATTTTTANPTTTTATPTATKTTTEMTTTTLPSGCPKGTSLVGCECFMVVDEILKKWDDAQEYCEGLGMYLAEPLDPLGLVDYLKKND
;
A
#
# COMPACT_ATOMS: atom_id res chain seq x y z
N MET A 1 30.58 -60.09 -13.79
CA MET A 1 29.70 -59.01 -13.33
C MET A 1 30.42 -57.70 -13.61
N THR A 2 29.79 -56.86 -14.43
CA THR A 2 30.22 -55.51 -14.84
C THR A 2 30.47 -54.63 -13.62
N THR A 3 31.35 -53.61 -13.71
CA THR A 3 30.99 -52.17 -13.59
C THR A 3 32.24 -51.29 -13.73
N THR A 4 32.25 -50.53 -14.84
CA THR A 4 33.10 -49.38 -15.14
C THR A 4 32.96 -48.28 -14.07
N THR A 5 34.07 -47.74 -13.58
CA THR A 5 34.08 -46.62 -12.64
C THR A 5 34.67 -45.36 -13.29
N LEU A 6 33.79 -44.49 -13.77
CA LEU A 6 33.94 -43.02 -13.74
C LEU A 6 32.81 -42.52 -12.83
N PRO A 7 33.02 -41.54 -11.96
CA PRO A 7 33.06 -40.13 -12.37
C PRO A 7 34.09 -39.35 -11.50
N SER A 8 34.28 -38.04 -11.49
CA SER A 8 33.42 -36.92 -11.80
C SER A 8 34.31 -35.68 -11.85
N VAL A 9 34.19 -34.91 -12.92
CA VAL A 9 34.66 -33.52 -12.95
C VAL A 9 33.75 -32.73 -12.01
N ALA A 10 34.32 -32.14 -10.95
CA ALA A 10 33.66 -31.11 -10.18
C ALA A 10 34.40 -29.79 -10.41
N THR A 11 34.00 -29.11 -11.49
CA THR A 11 34.34 -27.72 -11.76
C THR A 11 33.76 -26.86 -10.64
N THR A 12 34.62 -26.17 -9.90
CA THR A 12 34.22 -25.16 -8.93
C THR A 12 33.73 -23.92 -9.65
N THR A 13 32.41 -23.82 -9.83
CA THR A 13 31.76 -22.59 -10.30
C THR A 13 31.59 -21.65 -9.12
N THR A 14 32.55 -20.75 -8.92
CA THR A 14 32.35 -19.52 -8.14
C THR A 14 31.87 -18.45 -9.11
N THR A 15 30.65 -17.92 -8.99
CA THR A 15 30.30 -16.56 -9.44
C THR A 15 28.96 -16.11 -8.86
N ALA A 16 29.05 -14.98 -8.13
CA ALA A 16 28.04 -13.97 -7.80
C ALA A 16 26.67 -14.41 -7.24
N ASN A 17 26.53 -14.26 -5.92
CA ASN A 17 25.27 -13.95 -5.28
C ASN A 17 24.69 -12.65 -5.88
N PRO A 18 23.45 -12.60 -6.38
CA PRO A 18 22.82 -11.33 -6.69
C PRO A 18 22.50 -10.63 -5.36
N THR A 19 23.36 -9.70 -4.93
CA THR A 19 22.99 -8.72 -3.91
C THR A 19 21.97 -7.79 -4.54
N THR A 20 20.69 -8.11 -4.39
CA THR A 20 19.59 -7.23 -4.75
C THR A 20 19.68 -6.00 -3.86
N THR A 21 20.18 -4.90 -4.41
CA THR A 21 20.07 -3.58 -3.80
C THR A 21 18.61 -3.19 -3.82
N THR A 22 17.92 -3.34 -2.68
CA THR A 22 16.62 -2.71 -2.44
C THR A 22 16.83 -1.21 -2.47
N ALA A 23 16.62 -0.59 -3.62
CA ALA A 23 16.45 0.85 -3.70
C ALA A 23 15.17 1.18 -2.93
N THR A 24 15.31 1.75 -1.73
CA THR A 24 14.19 2.37 -1.02
C THR A 24 13.60 3.43 -1.96
N PRO A 25 12.34 3.33 -2.39
CA PRO A 25 11.70 4.47 -3.02
C PRO A 25 11.64 5.56 -1.96
N THR A 26 12.38 6.64 -2.17
CA THR A 26 12.16 7.88 -1.44
C THR A 26 10.75 8.31 -1.77
N ALA A 27 9.82 8.05 -0.85
CA ALA A 27 8.49 8.63 -0.90
C ALA A 27 8.68 10.15 -0.79
N THR A 28 8.72 10.82 -1.94
CA THR A 28 8.53 12.26 -2.01
C THR A 28 7.11 12.49 -1.51
N LYS A 29 6.98 12.89 -0.24
CA LYS A 29 5.76 13.49 0.28
C LYS A 29 5.54 14.79 -0.49
N THR A 30 4.90 14.67 -1.64
CA THR A 30 4.32 15.81 -2.34
C THR A 30 3.20 16.30 -1.44
N THR A 31 3.51 17.33 -0.64
CA THR A 31 2.49 18.13 0.05
C THR A 31 1.72 18.86 -1.02
N THR A 32 0.69 18.20 -1.54
CA THR A 32 -0.34 18.84 -2.35
C THR A 32 -1.09 19.78 -1.40
N GLU A 33 -0.89 21.06 -1.63
CA GLU A 33 -1.56 22.17 -0.97
C GLU A 33 -3.07 21.94 -1.03
N MET A 34 -3.68 21.62 0.12
CA MET A 34 -5.13 21.51 0.22
C MET A 34 -5.73 22.89 -0.03
N THR A 35 -6.33 23.06 -1.21
CA THR A 35 -7.13 24.22 -1.55
C THR A 35 -8.20 24.37 -0.47
N THR A 36 -7.96 25.33 0.44
CA THR A 36 -8.82 25.64 1.57
C THR A 36 -10.09 26.29 1.04
N THR A 37 -11.05 25.46 0.65
CA THR A 37 -12.39 25.92 0.26
C THR A 37 -13.33 25.65 1.41
N THR A 38 -13.51 26.70 2.21
CA THR A 38 -14.69 26.98 3.05
C THR A 38 -15.23 25.81 3.86
N LEU A 39 -14.89 25.80 5.16
CA LEU A 39 -15.62 25.15 6.24
C LEU A 39 -17.10 24.85 5.90
N PRO A 40 -17.47 23.59 5.59
CA PRO A 40 -18.74 23.06 6.01
C PRO A 40 -18.51 22.37 7.36
N SER A 41 -19.44 22.46 8.28
CA SER A 41 -19.38 21.78 9.59
C SER A 41 -19.50 20.24 9.49
N GLY A 42 -18.90 19.61 8.48
CA GLY A 42 -19.00 18.17 8.22
C GLY A 42 -18.12 17.70 7.05
N CYS A 43 -17.83 16.41 7.06
CA CYS A 43 -17.09 15.73 6.01
C CYS A 43 -17.83 15.76 4.65
N PRO A 44 -17.12 15.74 3.51
CA PRO A 44 -17.73 15.69 2.19
C PRO A 44 -18.68 14.50 2.06
N LYS A 45 -19.71 14.64 1.22
CA LYS A 45 -20.76 13.62 1.09
C LYS A 45 -20.17 12.26 0.72
N GLY A 46 -20.56 11.22 1.46
CA GLY A 46 -20.04 9.85 1.29
C GLY A 46 -18.78 9.55 2.09
N THR A 47 -18.30 10.50 2.89
CA THR A 47 -17.18 10.29 3.81
C THR A 47 -17.63 10.44 5.26
N SER A 48 -17.01 9.71 6.17
CA SER A 48 -17.31 9.71 7.59
C SER A 48 -16.16 10.33 8.38
N LEU A 49 -16.53 11.14 9.38
CA LEU A 49 -15.56 11.73 10.29
C LEU A 49 -15.10 10.68 11.29
N VAL A 50 -13.80 10.37 11.27
CA VAL A 50 -13.15 9.54 12.29
C VAL A 50 -12.04 10.37 12.91
N GLY A 51 -12.18 10.68 14.20
CA GLY A 51 -11.29 11.63 14.87
C GLY A 51 -11.42 13.03 14.28
N CYS A 52 -10.36 13.51 13.63
CA CYS A 52 -10.28 14.82 12.98
C CYS A 52 -10.18 14.73 11.44
N GLU A 53 -10.35 13.53 10.87
CA GLU A 53 -10.13 13.24 9.46
C GLU A 53 -11.38 12.61 8.84
N CYS A 54 -11.57 12.82 7.53
CA CYS A 54 -12.72 12.31 6.79
C CYS A 54 -12.29 11.12 5.94
N PHE A 55 -12.90 9.96 6.18
CA PHE A 55 -12.58 8.71 5.48
C PHE A 55 -13.74 8.24 4.62
N MET A 56 -13.43 7.67 3.47
CA MET A 56 -14.38 6.94 2.64
C MET A 56 -14.03 5.47 2.67
N VAL A 57 -15.00 4.62 2.98
CA VAL A 57 -14.86 3.17 2.88
C VAL A 57 -15.53 2.73 1.60
N VAL A 58 -14.81 1.95 0.80
CA VAL A 58 -15.31 1.36 -0.43
C VAL A 58 -15.27 -0.15 -0.23
N ASP A 59 -16.41 -0.72 0.11
CA ASP A 59 -16.63 -2.15 0.39
C ASP A 59 -17.13 -2.92 -0.84
N GLU A 60 -17.74 -2.22 -1.80
CA GLU A 60 -18.33 -2.84 -3.00
C GLU A 60 -17.30 -3.45 -3.98
N ILE A 61 -16.04 -3.00 -3.97
CA ILE A 61 -15.03 -3.43 -4.96
C ILE A 61 -13.70 -3.75 -4.29
N LEU A 62 -13.36 -5.04 -4.24
CA LEU A 62 -12.03 -5.49 -3.86
C LEU A 62 -11.05 -5.26 -5.01
N LYS A 63 -10.23 -4.22 -4.87
CA LYS A 63 -9.15 -3.89 -5.81
C LYS A 63 -7.80 -4.35 -5.26
N LYS A 64 -6.83 -4.57 -6.15
CA LYS A 64 -5.43 -4.69 -5.74
C LYS A 64 -4.96 -3.35 -5.18
N TRP A 65 -3.90 -3.37 -4.39
CA TRP A 65 -3.41 -2.16 -3.72
C TRP A 65 -3.15 -1.00 -4.70
N ASP A 66 -2.45 -1.27 -5.81
CA ASP A 66 -2.16 -0.24 -6.82
C ASP A 66 -3.45 0.29 -7.47
N ASP A 67 -4.38 -0.61 -7.83
CA ASP A 67 -5.67 -0.24 -8.43
C ASP A 67 -6.55 0.57 -7.45
N ALA A 68 -6.45 0.28 -6.14
CA ALA A 68 -7.18 1.00 -5.10
C ALA A 68 -6.59 2.40 -4.87
N GLN A 69 -5.27 2.52 -4.91
CA GLN A 69 -4.58 3.81 -4.83
C GLN A 69 -4.98 4.71 -6.00
N GLU A 70 -4.85 4.22 -7.23
CA GLU A 70 -5.20 4.99 -8.43
C GLU A 70 -6.68 5.37 -8.45
N TYR A 71 -7.56 4.49 -7.94
CA TYR A 71 -8.98 4.78 -7.77
C TYR A 71 -9.22 5.95 -6.80
N CYS A 72 -8.59 5.94 -5.62
CA CYS A 72 -8.69 7.05 -4.67
C CYS A 72 -8.14 8.35 -5.26
N GLU A 73 -6.99 8.29 -5.93
CA GLU A 73 -6.36 9.44 -6.59
C GLU A 73 -7.23 10.02 -7.71
N GLY A 74 -7.92 9.17 -8.47
CA GLY A 74 -8.88 9.56 -9.50
C GLY A 74 -10.11 10.31 -8.96
N LEU A 75 -10.45 10.08 -7.69
CA LEU A 75 -11.51 10.82 -6.97
C LEU A 75 -10.99 12.13 -6.32
N GLY A 76 -9.71 12.43 -6.45
CA GLY A 76 -9.06 13.54 -5.74
C GLY A 76 -8.82 13.24 -4.25
N MET A 77 -8.83 11.97 -3.88
CA MET A 77 -8.56 11.47 -2.52
C MET A 77 -7.26 10.66 -2.51
N TYR A 78 -6.86 10.17 -1.35
CA TYR A 78 -5.72 9.26 -1.20
C TYR A 78 -6.11 8.07 -0.32
N LEU A 79 -5.35 6.98 -0.41
CA LEU A 79 -5.49 5.88 0.53
C LEU A 79 -5.32 6.40 1.97
N ALA A 80 -6.19 5.92 2.85
CA ALA A 80 -6.27 6.38 4.22
C ALA A 80 -4.98 6.06 5.00
N GLU A 81 -4.32 7.08 5.51
CA GLU A 81 -3.27 6.98 6.53
C GLU A 81 -3.79 7.56 7.85
N PRO A 82 -4.54 6.79 8.66
CA PRO A 82 -5.21 7.33 9.83
C PRO A 82 -4.24 7.81 10.91
N LEU A 83 -4.48 9.01 11.44
CA LEU A 83 -3.77 9.49 12.63
C LEU A 83 -4.17 8.70 13.89
N ASP A 84 -5.43 8.26 13.96
CA ASP A 84 -5.93 7.40 15.02
C ASP A 84 -6.35 6.02 14.46
N PRO A 85 -5.42 5.06 14.40
CA PRO A 85 -5.73 3.73 13.88
C PRO A 85 -6.77 2.99 14.73
N LEU A 86 -6.89 3.31 16.03
CA LEU A 86 -7.90 2.68 16.90
C LEU A 86 -9.31 3.15 16.54
N GLY A 87 -9.51 4.47 16.44
CA GLY A 87 -10.77 5.05 16.00
C GLY A 87 -11.19 4.58 14.60
N LEU A 88 -10.23 4.43 13.67
CA LEU A 88 -10.53 3.88 12.34
C LEU A 88 -10.97 2.42 12.41
N VAL A 89 -10.28 1.58 13.18
CA VAL A 89 -10.66 0.16 13.34
C VAL A 89 -12.05 0.03 13.96
N ASP A 90 -12.37 0.83 14.97
CA ASP A 90 -13.70 0.82 15.59
C ASP A 90 -14.79 1.30 14.62
N TYR A 91 -14.48 2.31 13.81
CA TYR A 91 -15.35 2.76 12.75
C TYR A 91 -15.58 1.68 11.66
N LEU A 92 -14.53 0.97 11.24
CA LEU A 92 -14.67 -0.10 10.25
C LEU A 92 -15.54 -1.24 10.79
N LYS A 93 -15.29 -1.73 12.00
CA LYS A 93 -16.10 -2.80 12.64
C LYS A 93 -17.56 -2.42 12.85
N LYS A 94 -17.84 -1.13 13.01
CA LYS A 94 -19.21 -0.60 13.19
C LYS A 94 -20.02 -0.67 11.88
N ASN A 95 -19.35 -0.66 10.73
CA ASN A 95 -19.94 -0.59 9.40
C ASN A 95 -19.66 -1.85 8.54
N ASP A 96 -19.17 -2.93 9.15
CA ASP A 96 -19.07 -4.29 8.60
C ASP A 96 -20.39 -5.05 8.85
#